data_AF-A0AAW4MTS1-F1
#
_entry.id   AF-A0AAW4MTS1-F1
#
_cell.length_a   1.000
_cell.length_b   1.000
_cell.length_c   1.000
_cell.angle_alpha   90.00
_cell.angle_beta   90.00
_cell.angle_gamma   90.00
#
_symmetry.space_group_name_H-M   'P 1'
#
loop_
_entity.id
_entity.type
_entity.pdbx_description
1 polymer ?
#
loop_
_entity_poly.entity_id
_entity_poly.type
_entity_poly.pdbx_seq_one_letter_code
_entity_poly.pdbx_strand_id
1 'polypeptide(L)'
;MNYIYKDKNAKKCIGEIISLTITPFFAFEITADKQIISCYLDHLLSEWHICIVNYEIDVELAHPTDIFWNTNAIFEKIDDEELSIQIAYAVNTVYKERNYSEDVL
;
A
#
# COMPACT_ATOMS: atom_id res chain seq x y z
N MET A 1 24.04 -2.60 7.16
CA MET A 1 24.40 -1.47 6.26
C MET A 1 24.58 -0.22 7.11
N ASN A 2 25.65 0.56 6.93
CA ASN A 2 25.88 1.75 7.77
C ASN A 2 25.32 3.02 7.12
N TYR A 3 24.76 3.93 7.92
CA TYR A 3 24.32 5.26 7.49
C TYR A 3 24.96 6.36 8.35
N ILE A 4 25.09 7.55 7.77
CA ILE A 4 25.70 8.71 8.43
C ILE A 4 24.59 9.68 8.81
N TYR A 5 24.58 10.15 10.06
CA TYR A 5 23.68 11.20 10.52
C TYR A 5 24.42 12.22 11.39
N LYS A 6 23.75 13.34 11.69
CA LYS A 6 24.22 14.31 12.69
C LYS A 6 23.33 14.23 13.92
N ASP A 7 23.94 14.16 15.10
CA ASP A 7 23.17 14.28 16.35
C ASP A 7 22.66 15.72 16.56
N LYS A 8 21.89 15.94 17.63
CA LYS A 8 21.35 17.27 17.98
C LYS A 8 22.41 18.37 18.19
N ASN A 9 23.67 18.00 18.36
CA ASN A 9 24.81 18.91 18.52
C ASN A 9 25.63 19.05 17.22
N ALA A 10 25.07 18.62 16.08
CA ALA A 10 25.71 18.59 14.77
C ALA A 10 26.97 17.68 14.67
N LYS A 11 27.19 16.76 15.62
CA LYS A 11 28.31 15.81 15.56
C LYS A 11 28.00 14.69 14.57
N LYS A 12 28.98 14.36 13.72
CA LYS A 12 28.88 13.24 12.77
C LYS A 12 28.90 11.90 13.52
N CYS A 13 27.87 11.10 13.28
CA CYS A 13 27.69 9.77 13.87
C CYS A 13 27.48 8.72 12.77
N ILE A 14 27.65 7.45 13.12
CA ILE A 14 27.39 6.30 12.25
C ILE A 14 26.28 5.49 12.92
N GLY A 15 25.19 5.26 12.20
CA GLY A 15 24.14 4.31 12.57
C GLY A 15 24.29 3.02 11.76
N GLU A 16 23.72 1.93 12.30
CA GLU A 16 23.73 0.61 11.67
C GLU A 16 22.28 0.19 11.36
N ILE A 17 22.02 -0.13 10.09
CA ILE A 17 20.83 -0.84 9.64
C ILE A 17 21.11 -2.33 9.78
N ILE A 18 20.38 -2.96 10.71
CA ILE A 18 20.51 -4.37 11.09
C ILE A 18 19.68 -5.31 10.22
N SER A 19 18.65 -4.81 9.55
CA SER A 19 17.78 -5.58 8.66
C SER A 19 17.28 -4.70 7.51
N LEU A 20 17.09 -5.30 6.34
CA LEU A 20 16.52 -4.68 5.17
C LEU A 20 15.59 -5.70 4.51
N THR A 21 14.31 -5.33 4.36
CA THR A 21 13.31 -6.11 3.63
C THR A 21 12.92 -5.33 2.38
N ILE A 22 12.82 -6.04 1.26
CA ILE A 22 12.27 -5.50 0.00
C ILE A 22 10.98 -6.26 -0.27
N THR A 23 9.88 -5.52 -0.39
CA THR A 23 8.57 -6.09 -0.71
C THR A 23 8.18 -5.63 -2.12
N PRO A 24 7.96 -6.56 -3.04
CA PRO A 24 7.43 -6.25 -4.36
C PRO A 24 5.93 -5.91 -4.26
N PHE A 25 5.46 -4.98 -5.10
CA PHE A 25 4.10 -4.43 -5.04
C PHE A 25 3.56 -4.15 -6.44
N PHE A 26 2.23 -4.10 -6.57
CA PHE A 26 1.54 -3.64 -7.77
C PHE A 26 1.23 -2.15 -7.67
N ALA A 27 1.77 -1.38 -8.62
CA ALA A 27 1.38 0.02 -8.83
C ALA A 27 0.27 0.11 -9.87
N PHE A 28 -0.82 0.80 -9.53
CA PHE A 28 -1.91 1.06 -10.46
C PHE A 28 -2.60 2.39 -10.14
N GLU A 29 -3.35 2.89 -11.10
CA GLU A 29 -4.11 4.13 -10.97
C GLU A 29 -5.56 3.87 -11.34
N ILE A 30 -6.47 4.52 -10.63
CA ILE A 30 -7.90 4.55 -10.97
C ILE A 30 -8.33 5.99 -11.23
N THR A 31 -9.30 6.15 -12.12
CA THR A 31 -10.02 7.42 -12.25
C THR A 31 -11.28 7.33 -11.39
N ALA A 32 -11.34 8.15 -10.36
CA ALA A 32 -12.54 8.37 -9.56
C ALA A 32 -12.99 9.81 -9.81
N ASP A 33 -14.21 9.99 -10.31
CA ASP A 33 -14.72 11.28 -10.79
C ASP A 33 -13.77 11.98 -11.79
N LYS A 34 -13.12 13.06 -11.34
CA LYS A 34 -12.19 13.90 -12.11
C LYS A 34 -10.76 13.86 -11.55
N GLN A 35 -10.48 12.94 -10.63
CA GLN A 35 -9.16 12.76 -10.05
C GLN A 35 -8.57 11.39 -10.41
N ILE A 36 -7.24 11.37 -10.50
CA ILE A 36 -6.46 10.14 -10.61
C ILE A 36 -6.01 9.78 -9.19
N ILE A 37 -6.35 8.57 -8.76
CA ILE A 37 -5.91 8.00 -7.50
C ILE A 37 -4.86 6.94 -7.78
N SER A 38 -3.66 7.15 -7.25
CA SER A 38 -2.55 6.20 -7.35
C SER A 38 -2.54 5.28 -6.13
N CYS A 39 -2.42 3.98 -6.39
CA CYS A 39 -2.46 2.94 -5.39
C CYS A 39 -1.25 2.00 -5.52
N TYR A 40 -0.75 1.53 -4.38
CA TYR A 40 0.20 0.41 -4.31
C TYR A 40 -0.42 -0.72 -3.50
N LEU A 41 -0.59 -1.88 -4.13
CA LEU A 41 -1.07 -3.10 -3.47
C LEU A 41 0.12 -4.04 -3.22
N ASP A 42 0.34 -4.40 -1.97
CA ASP A 42 1.35 -5.37 -1.59
C ASP A 42 0.79 -6.44 -0.65
N HIS A 43 1.55 -7.52 -0.54
CA HIS A 43 1.31 -8.63 0.36
C HIS A 43 2.58 -8.85 1.18
N LEU A 44 2.55 -8.41 2.42
CA LEU A 44 3.67 -8.44 3.35
C LEU A 44 3.32 -9.33 4.54
N LEU A 45 4.22 -10.25 4.89
CA LEU A 45 4.09 -11.10 6.09
C LEU A 45 2.76 -11.89 6.20
N SER A 46 2.11 -12.21 5.08
CA SER A 46 0.79 -12.87 4.98
C SER A 46 -0.42 -11.94 5.14
N GLU A 47 -0.21 -10.64 5.06
CA GLU A 47 -1.23 -9.59 5.17
C GLU A 47 -1.24 -8.75 3.89
N TRP A 48 -2.43 -8.37 3.43
CA TRP A 48 -2.59 -7.53 2.25
C TRP A 48 -2.66 -6.07 2.68
N HIS A 49 -2.00 -5.20 1.94
CA HIS A 49 -1.97 -3.77 2.22
C HIS A 49 -2.22 -2.98 0.95
N ILE A 50 -2.94 -1.88 1.10
CA ILE A 50 -3.03 -0.85 0.05
C ILE A 50 -2.58 0.50 0.58
N CYS A 51 -1.56 1.06 -0.07
CA CYS A 51 -1.20 2.46 0.06
C CYS A 51 -2.00 3.27 -0.95
N ILE A 52 -2.78 4.25 -0.48
CA ILE A 52 -3.51 5.20 -1.31
C ILE A 52 -2.72 6.51 -1.31
N VAL A 53 -1.88 6.71 -2.32
CA VAL A 53 -0.80 7.72 -2.33
C VAL A 53 -1.32 9.14 -2.14
N ASN A 54 -2.40 9.49 -2.84
CA ASN A 54 -2.98 10.83 -2.82
C ASN A 54 -3.42 11.26 -1.42
N TYR A 55 -3.69 10.31 -0.52
CA TYR A 55 -4.14 10.57 0.83
C TYR A 55 -3.07 10.26 1.88
N GLU A 56 -1.89 9.77 1.48
CA GLU A 56 -0.83 9.32 2.39
C GLU A 56 -1.34 8.30 3.43
N ILE A 57 -2.24 7.40 2.99
CA ILE A 57 -2.91 6.41 3.85
C ILE A 57 -2.45 5.01 3.46
N ASP A 58 -2.12 4.21 4.47
CA ASP A 58 -1.98 2.76 4.39
C ASP A 58 -3.16 2.07 5.06
N VAL A 59 -3.71 1.07 4.38
CA VAL A 59 -4.87 0.29 4.84
C VAL A 59 -4.51 -1.19 4.80
N GLU A 60 -4.67 -1.87 5.94
CA GLU A 60 -4.67 -3.34 6.00
C GLU A 60 -5.96 -3.85 5.35
N LEU A 61 -5.82 -4.84 4.49
CA LEU A 61 -6.90 -5.48 3.76
C LEU A 61 -7.07 -6.93 4.22
N ALA A 62 -8.30 -7.43 4.10
CA ALA A 62 -8.54 -8.86 4.04
C ALA A 62 -8.01 -9.42 2.70
N HIS A 63 -8.40 -10.63 2.34
CA HIS A 63 -8.08 -11.15 1.01
C HIS A 63 -8.60 -10.17 -0.07
N PRO A 64 -7.85 -9.89 -1.17
CA PRO A 64 -8.27 -8.95 -2.23
C PRO A 64 -9.62 -9.27 -2.89
N THR A 65 -10.16 -10.46 -2.64
CA THR A 65 -11.50 -10.87 -3.10
C THR A 65 -12.63 -10.55 -2.14
N ASP A 66 -12.36 -10.16 -0.90
CA ASP A 66 -13.36 -9.73 0.06
C ASP A 66 -13.67 -8.25 -0.10
N ILE A 67 -14.51 -7.94 -1.10
CA ILE A 67 -14.85 -6.57 -1.46
C ILE A 67 -15.54 -5.84 -0.30
N PHE A 68 -16.42 -6.50 0.44
CA PHE A 68 -17.18 -5.87 1.51
C PHE A 68 -16.28 -5.46 2.67
N TRP A 69 -15.41 -6.38 3.12
CA TRP A 69 -14.47 -6.07 4.19
C TRP A 69 -13.50 -4.96 3.77
N ASN A 70 -12.91 -5.08 2.57
CA ASN A 70 -11.94 -4.12 2.07
C ASN A 70 -12.54 -2.73 1.86
N THR A 71 -13.79 -2.65 1.39
CA THR A 71 -14.53 -1.39 1.29
C THR A 71 -14.63 -0.71 2.66
N ASN A 72 -15.04 -1.44 3.70
CA ASN A 72 -15.20 -0.87 5.04
C ASN A 72 -13.85 -0.42 5.61
N ALA A 73 -12.79 -1.22 5.46
CA ALA A 73 -11.46 -0.88 5.96
C ALA A 73 -10.90 0.40 5.30
N ILE A 74 -11.11 0.55 3.99
CA ILE A 74 -10.73 1.77 3.26
C ILE A 74 -11.58 2.95 3.74
N PHE A 75 -12.89 2.76 3.85
CA PHE A 75 -13.84 3.79 4.28
C PHE A 75 -13.50 4.35 5.66
N GLU A 76 -13.11 3.51 6.62
CA GLU A 76 -12.67 3.95 7.96
C GLU A 76 -11.49 4.93 7.93
N LYS A 77 -10.70 4.96 6.84
CA LYS A 77 -9.55 5.86 6.69
C LYS A 77 -9.85 7.09 5.84
N ILE A 78 -10.67 6.95 4.80
CA ILE A 78 -10.91 8.03 3.82
C ILE A 78 -12.25 8.75 4.00
N ASP A 79 -13.20 8.17 4.72
CA ASP A 79 -14.57 8.69 4.94
C ASP A 79 -15.32 9.07 3.63
N ASP A 80 -15.05 8.31 2.57
CA ASP A 80 -15.68 8.42 1.24
C ASP A 80 -16.11 7.02 0.78
N GLU A 81 -17.40 6.72 0.90
CA GLU A 81 -17.95 5.39 0.63
C GLU A 81 -17.81 4.99 -0.84
N GLU A 82 -18.09 5.91 -1.77
CA GLU A 82 -18.05 5.62 -3.20
C GLU A 82 -16.62 5.37 -3.67
N LEU A 83 -15.67 6.20 -3.24
CA LEU A 83 -14.25 5.99 -3.54
C LEU A 83 -13.74 4.69 -2.91
N SER A 84 -14.17 4.38 -1.69
CA SER A 84 -13.78 3.13 -1.00
C SER A 84 -14.20 1.89 -1.78
N ILE A 85 -15.44 1.89 -2.28
CA ILE A 85 -15.96 0.83 -3.14
C ILE A 85 -15.13 0.72 -4.42
N GLN A 86 -14.87 1.84 -5.10
CA GLN A 86 -14.08 1.84 -6.35
C GLN A 86 -12.68 1.26 -6.14
N ILE A 87 -11.99 1.66 -5.06
CA ILE A 87 -10.65 1.15 -4.72
C ILE A 87 -10.70 -0.35 -4.41
N ALA A 88 -11.69 -0.82 -3.62
CA ALA A 88 -11.82 -2.24 -3.28
C ALA A 88 -12.04 -3.11 -4.54
N TYR A 89 -12.85 -2.65 -5.49
CA TYR A 89 -13.05 -3.34 -6.78
C TYR A 89 -11.80 -3.29 -7.67
N ALA A 90 -11.03 -2.20 -7.64
CA ALA A 90 -9.77 -2.10 -8.37
C ALA A 90 -8.73 -3.09 -7.83
N VAL A 91 -8.58 -3.17 -6.50
CA VAL A 91 -7.75 -4.19 -5.82
C VAL A 91 -8.16 -5.59 -6.24
N ASN A 92 -9.47 -5.87 -6.24
CA ASN A 92 -9.98 -7.18 -6.66
C ASN A 92 -9.59 -7.53 -8.10
N THR A 93 -9.71 -6.56 -9.01
CA THR A 93 -9.39 -6.74 -10.43
C THR A 93 -7.90 -6.97 -10.63
N VAL A 94 -7.05 -6.12 -10.03
CA VAL A 94 -5.58 -6.26 -10.09
C VAL A 94 -5.15 -7.64 -9.60
N TYR A 95 -5.69 -8.09 -8.47
CA TYR A 95 -5.39 -9.41 -7.92
C TYR A 95 -5.83 -10.57 -8.82
N LYS A 96 -6.97 -10.45 -9.52
CA LYS A 96 -7.47 -11.50 -10.41
C LYS A 96 -6.76 -11.56 -11.75
N GLU A 97 -6.35 -10.41 -12.28
CA GLU A 97 -5.70 -10.31 -13.59
C GLU A 97 -4.19 -10.52 -13.51
N ARG A 98 -3.59 -10.31 -12.34
CA ARG A 98 -2.17 -10.50 -12.10
C ARG A 98 -1.96 -11.67 -11.17
N ASN A 99 -1.08 -12.58 -11.55
CA ASN A 99 -0.76 -13.70 -10.69
C ASN A 99 0.32 -13.23 -9.71
N TYR A 100 -0.11 -12.84 -8.51
CA TYR A 100 0.82 -12.38 -7.46
C TYR A 100 1.94 -13.41 -7.20
N SER A 101 1.70 -14.71 -7.36
CA SER A 101 2.74 -15.72 -7.15
C SER A 101 3.74 -15.87 -8.30
N GLU A 102 3.43 -15.38 -9.50
CA GLU A 102 4.28 -15.46 -10.69
C GLU A 102 4.88 -14.12 -11.10
N ASP A 103 4.20 -13.00 -10.81
CA ASP A 103 4.61 -11.65 -11.22
C ASP A 103 5.50 -10.95 -10.19
N VAL A 104 5.47 -11.42 -8.94
CA VAL A 104 5.97 -10.69 -7.77
C VAL A 104 6.96 -11.52 -6.94
N LEU A 105 7.01 -12.86 -7.10
CA LEU A 105 8.01 -13.77 -6.52
C LEU A 105 9.04 -14.23 -7.56
#